data_AF-A0A968L953-F1
#
_entry.id   AF-A0A968L953-F1
#
_cell.length_a   1.000
_cell.length_b   1.000
_cell.length_c   1.000
_cell.angle_alpha   90.00
_cell.angle_beta   90.00
_cell.angle_gamma   90.00
#
_symmetry.space_group_name_H-M   'P 1'
#
loop_
_entity.id
_entity.type
_entity.pdbx_description
1 polymer ?
#
loop_
_entity_poly.entity_id
_entity_poly.type
_entity_poly.pdbx_seq_one_letter_code
_entity_poly.pdbx_strand_id
1 'polypeptide(L)' 'MGIRKFTSFEEAEQALWEFNPDRAYYSRLRDLFGLAEKLYTGHVEKGIRKYRSIEERDDLMGKRS' A
#
# COMPACT_ATOMS: atom_id res chain seq x y z
N MET A 1 -12.61 -12.55 0.30
CA MET A 1 -11.60 -12.44 1.38
C MET A 1 -12.35 -12.43 2.70
N GLY A 2 -12.01 -13.34 3.62
CA GLY A 2 -12.64 -13.39 4.94
C GLY A 2 -12.17 -12.23 5.82
N ILE A 3 -13.07 -11.64 6.59
CA ILE A 3 -12.70 -10.63 7.59
C ILE A 3 -12.15 -11.39 8.80
N ARG A 4 -10.84 -11.31 9.04
CA ARG A 4 -10.18 -11.82 10.25
C ARG A 4 -10.01 -10.66 11.23
N LYS A 5 -10.46 -10.86 12.48
CA LYS A 5 -10.19 -9.94 13.59
C LYS A 5 -8.94 -10.43 14.32
N PHE A 6 -8.02 -9.52 14.61
CA PHE A 6 -6.82 -9.79 15.41
C PHE A 6 -7.03 -9.23 16.81
N THR A 7 -6.56 -9.94 17.84
CA THR A 7 -6.73 -9.50 19.24
C THR A 7 -5.53 -8.74 19.78
N SER A 8 -4.41 -8.75 19.06
CA SER A 8 -3.18 -8.03 19.40
C SER A 8 -2.49 -7.50 18.15
N PHE A 9 -1.58 -6.54 18.33
CA PHE A 9 -0.78 -6.01 17.24
C PHE A 9 0.20 -7.07 16.72
N GLU A 10 0.85 -7.79 17.63
CA GLU A 10 1.82 -8.84 17.32
C GLU A 10 1.22 -9.96 16.46
N GLU A 11 -0.03 -10.35 16.74
CA GLU A 11 -0.75 -11.33 15.92
C GLU A 11 -1.02 -10.80 14.51
N ALA A 12 -1.41 -9.53 14.37
CA ALA A 12 -1.63 -8.90 13.08
C ALA A 12 -0.32 -8.77 12.29
N GLU A 13 0.76 -8.41 12.98
CA GLU A 13 2.10 -8.26 12.44
C GLU A 13 2.57 -9.57 11.79
N GLN A 14 2.52 -10.67 12.55
CA GLN A 14 2.92 -12.00 12.08
C GLN A 14 2.04 -12.53 10.94
N ALA A 15 0.76 -12.17 10.92
CA ALA A 15 -0.18 -12.66 9.92
C ALA A 15 -0.15 -11.85 8.61
N LEU A 16 0.20 -10.57 8.67
CA LEU A 16 0.09 -9.65 7.54
C LEU A 16 1.44 -9.29 6.93
N TRP A 17 2.53 -9.35 7.70
CA TRP A 17 3.86 -8.92 7.24
C TRP A 17 4.76 -10.11 6.97
N GLU A 18 5.51 -10.03 5.88
CA GLU A 18 6.60 -10.96 5.57
C GLU A 18 7.92 -10.34 6.06
N PHE A 19 8.49 -10.89 7.13
CA PHE A 19 9.69 -10.37 7.76
C PHE A 19 10.98 -10.86 7.10
N ASN A 20 10.92 -11.97 6.36
CA ASN A 20 12.07 -12.55 5.68
C ASN A 20 11.76 -12.74 4.19
N PRO A 21 11.51 -11.65 3.45
CA PRO A 21 11.11 -11.74 2.06
C PRO A 21 12.23 -12.31 1.20
N ASP A 22 11.87 -13.26 0.35
CA ASP A 22 12.78 -13.87 -0.61
C ASP A 22 12.52 -13.37 -2.04
N ARG A 23 13.29 -13.88 -3.00
CA ARG A 23 13.13 -13.52 -4.41
C ARG A 23 11.73 -13.86 -4.95
N ALA A 24 11.12 -14.94 -4.48
CA ALA A 24 9.79 -15.36 -4.92
C ALA A 24 8.70 -14.41 -4.38
N TYR A 25 8.84 -13.93 -3.14
CA TYR A 25 8.00 -12.89 -2.55
C TYR A 25 7.98 -11.63 -3.41
N TYR A 26 9.17 -11.08 -3.74
CA TYR A 26 9.26 -9.87 -4.56
C TYR A 26 8.74 -10.08 -5.99
N SER A 27 8.88 -11.28 -6.55
CA SER A 27 8.31 -11.59 -7.86
C SER A 27 6.78 -11.54 -7.83
N ARG A 28 6.15 -12.15 -6.82
CA ARG A 28 4.70 -12.07 -6.61
C ARG A 28 4.23 -10.64 -6.37
N LEU A 29 4.97 -9.88 -5.56
CA LEU A 29 4.65 -8.49 -5.26
C LEU A 29 4.63 -7.64 -6.53
N ARG A 30 5.66 -7.77 -7.38
CA ARG A 30 5.73 -7.06 -8.66
C ARG A 30 4.51 -7.37 -9.54
N ASP A 31 4.14 -8.64 -9.65
CA ASP A 31 3.03 -9.05 -10.51
C ASP A 31 1.68 -8.53 -9.96
N LEU A 32 1.52 -8.49 -8.63
CA LEU A 32 0.38 -7.88 -7.94
C LEU A 32 0.28 -6.38 -8.22
N PHE A 33 1.39 -5.64 -8.11
CA PHE A 33 1.42 -4.20 -8.42
C PHE A 33 1.14 -3.94 -9.89
N GLY A 34 1.68 -4.78 -10.80
CA GLY A 34 1.39 -4.67 -12.23
C GLY A 34 -0.07 -4.93 -12.57
N LEU A 35 -0.76 -5.80 -11.82
CA LEU A 35 -2.21 -5.96 -11.95
C LEU A 35 -2.96 -4.74 -11.38
N ALA A 36 -2.57 -4.25 -10.21
CA ALA A 36 -3.19 -3.09 -9.57
C ALA A 36 -3.10 -1.84 -10.47
N GLU A 37 -1.95 -1.61 -11.10
CA GLU A 37 -1.75 -0.51 -12.05
C GLU A 37 -2.71 -0.61 -13.25
N LYS A 38 -2.97 -1.82 -13.76
CA LYS A 38 -3.94 -2.03 -14.85
C LYS A 38 -5.39 -1.78 -14.45
N LEU A 39 -5.73 -2.05 -13.18
CA LEU A 39 -7.08 -1.86 -12.66
C LEU A 39 -7.34 -0.42 -12.21
N TYR A 40 -6.28 0.31 -11.84
CA TYR A 40 -6.38 1.68 -11.40
C TYR A 40 -6.57 2.63 -12.58
N THR A 41 -7.69 3.35 -12.60
CA THR A 41 -8.04 4.30 -13.69
C THR A 41 -7.54 5.72 -13.45
N GLY A 42 -6.99 6.01 -12.27
CA GLY A 42 -6.47 7.33 -11.93
C GLY A 42 -5.05 7.58 -12.43
N HIS A 43 -4.61 8.84 -12.38
CA HIS A 43 -3.22 9.20 -12.64
C HIS A 43 -2.44 9.25 -11.34
N VAL A 44 -1.41 8.41 -11.21
CA VAL A 44 -0.41 8.54 -10.14
C VAL A 44 0.70 9.45 -10.65
N GLU A 45 0.89 10.61 -10.01
CA GLU A 45 2.03 11.47 -10.31
C GLU A 45 3.34 10.72 -10.01
N LYS A 46 4.22 10.62 -11.01
CA LYS A 46 5.52 9.98 -10.84
C LYS A 46 6.46 10.87 -10.02
N GLY A 47 7.21 10.26 -9.10
CA GLY A 47 8.26 10.92 -8.32
C GLY A 47 7.94 11.08 -6.84
N ILE A 48 8.90 11.63 -6.08
CA ILE A 48 8.74 11.89 -4.65
C ILE A 48 8.22 13.31 -4.48
N ARG A 49 7.00 13.44 -3.94
CA ARG A 49 6.45 14.74 -3.53
C ARG A 49 6.73 14.97 -2.06
N LYS A 50 7.38 16.08 -1.74
CA LYS A 50 7.59 16.51 -0.35
C LYS A 50 6.37 17.30 0.11
N TYR A 51 5.87 16.96 1.28
CA TYR A 51 4.83 17.69 2.00
C TYR A 51 5.45 18.24 3.29
N ARG A 52 5.03 19.42 3.73
CA ARG A 52 5.49 20.02 4.99
C ARG A 52 4.81 19.39 6.19
N SER A 53 3.56 18.95 6.03
CA SER A 53 2.80 18.25 7.07
C SER A 53 1.83 17.22 6.47
N ILE A 54 1.25 16.38 7.31
CA ILE A 54 0.28 15.36 6.89
C ILE A 54 -1.04 16.02 6.46
N GLU A 55 -1.43 17.10 7.13
CA GLU A 55 -2.64 17.87 6.84
C GLU A 55 -2.59 18.49 5.44
N GLU A 56 -1.42 19.03 5.04
CA GLU A 56 -1.21 19.57 3.69
C GLU A 56 -1.40 18.49 2.61
N ARG A 57 -0.92 17.26 2.88
CA ARG A 57 -1.13 16.13 1.98
C ARG A 57 -2.63 15.82 1.85
N ASP A 58 -3.34 15.76 2.96
CA ASP A 58 -4.75 15.37 2.98
C ASP A 58 -5.65 16.41 2.29
N ASP A 59 -5.39 17.70 2.51
CA ASP A 59 -6.06 18.78 1.79
C ASP A 59 -5.84 18.71 0.27
N LEU A 60 -4.63 18.37 -0.17
CA LEU A 60 -4.29 18.22 -1.58
C LEU A 60 -4.92 16.97 -2.21
N MET A 61 -5.04 15.88 -1.46
CA MET A 61 -5.63 14.62 -1.92
C MET A 61 -7.16 14.66 -1.93
N GLY A 62 -7.78 15.35 -0.97
CA GLY A 62 -9.24 15.55 -0.91
C GLY A 62 -9.79 16.47 -2.01
N LYS A 63 -8.97 17.39 -2.54
CA LYS A 63 -9.34 18.28 -3.66
C LYS A 63 -9.25 17.62 -5.04
N ARG A 64 -8.71 16.40 -5.13
CA ARG A 64 -8.53 15.64 -6.39
C ARG A 64 -9.69 14.67 -6.68
N SER A 65 -10.72 14.64 -5.85
CA SER A 65 -11.91 13.77 -6.01
C SER A 65 -13.10 14.47 -6.63
#